data_AF-A0ABD3BMS2-F1
#
_entry.id   AF-A0ABD3BMS2-F1
#
_cell.length_a   1.000
_cell.length_b   1.000
_cell.length_c   1.000
_cell.angle_alpha   90.00
_cell.angle_beta   90.00
_cell.angle_gamma   90.00
#
_symmetry.space_group_name_H-M   'P 1'
#
loop_
_entity.id
_entity.type
_entity.pdbx_description
1 polymer ?
#
loop_
_entity_poly.entity_id
_entity_poly.type
_entity_poly.pdbx_seq_one_letter_code
_entity_poly.pdbx_strand_id
1 'polypeptide(L)'
;MALFSLLSQINSSNTNWGVRARLIRLYKQPSFTNKDELGSLEMVLHDEVGDIIHATLRAPLYERIGKDLTEGKLYIFRNFIVVDNMSTFKTTHHRHKINLFRKSVIREFQDENFPSFMYNFTEFEQLAPQNQPDARYLIDVIGRVVSYQMPFEGWNSGFKIQNRQLSCTLWAEYINDLLPYLENSNDDEPVIVAIQFARIHQFRDQDVKVANTFHVTKVTVNEDNDVFKAFKKKLSINDTGDFKMVTSSNYDIYDDLANGKAKFRTLAYLNDH
;
A
#
# COMPACT_ATOMS: atom_id res chain seq x y z
N MET A 1 32.19 7.32 16.46
CA MET A 1 30.86 6.71 16.23
C MET A 1 30.14 7.58 15.22
N ALA A 2 29.67 7.04 14.09
CA ALA A 2 28.88 7.85 13.17
C ALA A 2 27.43 7.90 13.68
N LEU A 3 27.03 9.06 14.19
CA LEU A 3 25.69 9.35 14.73
C LEU A 3 24.62 8.97 13.71
N PHE A 4 23.58 8.26 14.14
CA PHE A 4 22.38 8.01 13.34
C PHE A 4 21.38 9.14 13.60
N SER A 5 20.64 9.53 12.57
CA SER A 5 19.59 10.55 12.65
C SER A 5 18.21 9.89 12.55
N LEU A 6 17.23 10.49 13.21
CA LEU A 6 15.81 10.16 13.00
C LEU A 6 15.36 10.66 11.63
N LEU A 7 14.33 10.04 11.06
CA LEU A 7 13.79 10.44 9.76
C LEU A 7 13.22 11.86 9.80
N SER A 8 12.57 12.27 10.89
CA SER A 8 12.13 13.67 11.09
C SER A 8 13.24 14.71 11.04
N GLN A 9 14.51 14.33 11.24
CA GLN A 9 15.65 15.25 11.20
C GLN A 9 16.22 15.42 9.79
N ILE A 10 15.93 14.50 8.87
CA ILE A 10 16.57 14.51 7.56
C ILE A 10 16.00 15.59 6.66
N ASN A 11 16.89 16.23 5.91
CA ASN A 11 16.53 17.29 4.99
C ASN A 11 17.55 17.41 3.85
N SER A 12 17.24 18.25 2.87
CA SER A 12 18.01 18.44 1.64
C SER A 12 19.34 19.18 1.84
N SER A 13 19.65 19.72 3.02
CA SER A 13 20.87 20.53 3.22
C SER A 13 22.14 19.71 3.43
N ASN A 14 22.04 18.37 3.56
CA ASN A 14 23.16 17.47 3.80
C ASN A 14 23.00 16.18 3.00
N THR A 15 24.12 15.53 2.69
CA THR A 15 24.19 14.22 2.00
C THR A 15 24.91 13.15 2.82
N ASN A 16 25.56 13.52 3.92
CA ASN A 16 26.23 12.61 4.85
C ASN A 16 25.28 12.17 5.98
N TRP A 17 24.11 11.66 5.60
CA TRP A 17 23.14 11.11 6.52
C TRP A 17 23.43 9.64 6.83
N GLY A 18 23.04 9.22 8.02
CA GLY A 18 22.97 7.81 8.40
C GLY A 18 21.67 7.55 9.16
N VAL A 19 20.86 6.61 8.69
CA VAL A 19 19.59 6.25 9.33
C VAL A 19 19.52 4.74 9.54
N ARG A 20 18.86 4.32 10.61
CA ARG A 20 18.45 2.94 10.84
C ARG A 20 16.97 2.86 10.54
N ALA A 21 16.56 1.92 9.71
CA ALA A 21 15.15 1.81 9.35
C ALA A 21 14.76 0.36 9.04
N ARG A 22 13.49 0.05 9.29
CA ARG A 22 12.85 -1.18 8.82
C ARG A 22 12.25 -0.96 7.45
N LEU A 23 12.46 -1.91 6.56
CA LEU A 23 11.86 -1.91 5.22
C LEU A 23 10.44 -2.46 5.29
N ILE A 24 9.42 -1.61 5.22
CA ILE A 24 8.01 -2.06 5.29
C ILE A 24 7.44 -2.46 3.95
N ARG A 25 7.93 -1.87 2.86
CA ARG A 25 7.46 -2.17 1.51
C ARG A 25 8.58 -2.03 0.50
N LEU A 26 8.68 -3.02 -0.39
CA LEU A 26 9.67 -3.09 -1.46
C LEU A 26 8.99 -3.48 -2.76
N TYR A 27 9.02 -2.60 -3.76
CA TYR A 27 8.37 -2.87 -5.05
C TYR A 27 9.19 -2.37 -6.23
N LYS A 28 9.02 -3.05 -7.36
CA LYS A 28 9.64 -2.67 -8.63
C LYS A 28 8.73 -1.69 -9.34
N GLN A 29 9.29 -0.57 -9.77
CA GLN A 29 8.64 0.41 -10.61
C GLN A 29 9.18 0.26 -12.04
N PRO A 30 8.31 -0.04 -13.02
CA PRO A 30 8.71 -0.07 -14.43
C PRO A 30 9.29 1.25 -14.90
N SER A 31 10.18 1.20 -15.90
CA SER A 31 10.71 2.40 -16.53
C SER A 31 9.59 3.18 -17.23
N PHE A 32 9.68 4.52 -17.17
CA PHE A 32 8.73 5.40 -17.85
C PHE A 32 8.84 5.33 -19.37
N THR A 33 10.01 4.95 -19.89
CA THR A 33 10.27 4.87 -21.35
C THR A 33 10.02 3.47 -21.91
N ASN A 34 10.28 2.43 -21.12
CA ASN A 34 10.03 1.04 -21.49
C ASN A 34 9.42 0.29 -20.29
N LYS A 35 8.13 -0.04 -20.37
CA LYS A 35 7.41 -0.68 -19.26
C LYS A 35 7.84 -2.12 -19.00
N ASP A 36 8.56 -2.75 -19.93
CA ASP A 36 9.08 -4.11 -19.76
C ASP A 36 10.41 -4.13 -18.99
N GLU A 37 11.03 -2.95 -18.78
CA GLU A 37 12.28 -2.79 -18.05
C GLU A 37 12.06 -2.25 -16.64
N LEU A 38 12.94 -2.67 -15.71
CA LEU A 38 13.01 -2.08 -14.38
C LEU A 38 13.49 -0.62 -14.49
N GLY A 39 12.69 0.32 -13.99
CA GLY A 39 13.10 1.72 -13.84
C GLY A 39 13.78 1.97 -12.49
N SER A 40 13.12 1.53 -11.41
CA SER A 40 13.61 1.67 -10.05
C SER A 40 13.06 0.60 -9.13
N LEU A 41 13.78 0.37 -8.04
CA LEU A 41 13.30 -0.33 -6.86
C LEU A 41 12.91 0.75 -5.83
N GLU A 42 11.65 0.73 -5.44
CA GLU A 42 11.07 1.67 -4.49
C GLU A 42 10.91 1.02 -3.13
N MET A 43 11.14 1.81 -2.09
CA MET A 43 11.15 1.39 -0.70
C MET A 43 10.30 2.33 0.14
N VAL A 44 9.59 1.77 1.11
CA VAL A 44 9.00 2.52 2.21
C VAL A 44 9.65 2.02 3.49
N LEU A 45 10.11 2.97 4.30
CA LEU A 45 10.95 2.72 5.47
C LEU A 45 10.32 3.38 6.69
N HIS A 46 10.40 2.74 7.87
CA HIS A 46 10.12 3.43 9.14
C HIS A 46 11.35 3.41 10.06
N ASP A 47 11.52 4.44 10.87
CA ASP A 47 12.58 4.48 11.89
C ASP A 47 12.12 3.98 13.27
N GLU A 48 12.98 4.13 14.27
CA GLU A 48 12.75 3.70 15.66
C GLU A 48 11.61 4.42 16.38
N VAL A 49 11.13 5.56 15.88
CA VAL A 49 9.97 6.28 16.45
C VAL A 49 8.72 6.15 15.59
N GLY A 50 8.81 5.47 14.45
CA GLY A 50 7.70 5.21 13.55
C GLY A 50 7.50 6.27 12.47
N ASP A 51 8.42 7.23 12.31
CA ASP A 51 8.39 8.14 11.18
C ASP A 51 8.61 7.34 9.89
N ILE A 52 7.82 7.60 8.85
CA ILE A 52 7.88 6.86 7.59
C ILE A 52 8.52 7.72 6.51
N ILE A 53 9.44 7.16 5.73
CA ILE A 53 9.99 7.82 4.53
C ILE A 53 9.97 6.91 3.30
N HIS A 54 9.82 7.53 2.14
CA HIS A 54 10.01 6.86 0.86
C HIS A 54 11.48 6.92 0.42
N ALA A 55 11.97 5.84 -0.19
CA ALA A 55 13.32 5.78 -0.74
C ALA A 55 13.35 5.11 -2.12
N THR A 56 14.16 5.64 -3.02
CA THR A 56 14.28 5.16 -4.41
C THR A 56 15.70 4.68 -4.70
N LEU A 57 15.82 3.48 -5.29
CA LEU A 57 17.04 2.94 -5.87
C LEU A 57 16.87 2.78 -7.38
N ARG A 58 17.62 3.51 -8.20
CA ARG A 58 17.52 3.39 -9.66
C ARG A 58 18.05 2.05 -10.18
N ALA A 59 17.45 1.54 -11.26
CA ALA A 59 17.75 0.23 -11.83
C ALA A 59 19.24 -0.11 -12.03
N PRO A 60 20.14 0.80 -12.48
CA PRO A 60 21.56 0.48 -12.62
C PRO A 60 22.27 0.08 -11.32
N LEU A 61 21.65 0.32 -10.17
CA LEU A 61 22.18 -0.05 -8.85
C LEU A 61 21.49 -1.28 -8.25
N TYR A 62 20.43 -1.79 -8.90
CA TYR A 62 19.62 -2.90 -8.40
C TYR A 62 20.46 -4.17 -8.19
N GLU A 63 21.22 -4.60 -9.21
CA GLU A 63 22.05 -5.82 -9.14
C GLU A 63 23.08 -5.80 -8.00
N ARG A 64 23.54 -4.60 -7.62
CA ARG A 64 24.57 -4.42 -6.61
C ARG A 64 24.01 -4.31 -5.19
N ILE A 65 22.85 -3.67 -5.03
CA ILE A 65 22.35 -3.24 -3.70
C ILE A 65 20.92 -3.72 -3.43
N GLY A 66 20.08 -3.82 -4.46
CA GLY A 66 18.65 -4.05 -4.32
C GLY A 66 18.24 -5.51 -4.16
N LYS A 67 19.02 -6.45 -4.71
CA LYS A 67 18.65 -7.88 -4.77
C LYS A 67 18.50 -8.57 -3.41
N ASP A 68 19.22 -8.10 -2.39
CA ASP A 68 19.26 -8.73 -1.06
C ASP A 68 18.32 -8.03 -0.06
N LEU A 69 17.51 -7.07 -0.54
CA LEU A 69 16.54 -6.36 0.29
C LEU A 69 15.30 -7.22 0.49
N THR A 70 14.84 -7.30 1.74
CA THR A 70 13.65 -8.06 2.11
C THR A 70 12.77 -7.23 3.02
N GLU A 71 11.47 -7.20 2.74
CA GLU A 71 10.48 -6.57 3.63
C GLU A 71 10.55 -7.16 5.04
N GLY A 72 10.28 -6.34 6.05
CA GLY A 72 10.37 -6.70 7.45
C GLY A 72 11.78 -6.64 8.04
N LYS A 73 12.85 -6.64 7.24
CA LYS A 73 14.22 -6.57 7.73
C LYS A 73 14.69 -5.14 8.06
N LEU A 74 15.73 -5.05 8.89
CA LEU A 74 16.33 -3.81 9.34
C LEU A 74 17.62 -3.50 8.57
N TYR A 75 17.76 -2.24 8.17
CA TYR A 75 18.89 -1.78 7.39
C TYR A 75 19.43 -0.43 7.89
N ILE A 76 20.75 -0.30 7.86
CA ILE A 76 21.45 0.96 7.97
C ILE A 76 21.59 1.53 6.55
N PHE A 77 21.08 2.74 6.33
CA PHE A 77 21.28 3.50 5.11
C PHE A 77 22.24 4.64 5.37
N ARG A 78 23.29 4.79 4.55
CA ARG A 78 24.25 5.89 4.63
C ARG A 78 24.55 6.49 3.26
N ASN A 79 25.01 7.75 3.26
CA ASN A 79 25.45 8.47 2.07
C ASN A 79 24.37 8.51 0.99
N PHE A 80 23.29 9.23 1.23
CA PHE A 80 22.17 9.33 0.31
C PHE A 80 21.75 10.77 0.09
N ILE A 81 21.03 11.01 -1.00
CA ILE A 81 20.54 12.33 -1.36
C ILE A 81 19.11 12.45 -0.85
N VAL A 82 18.76 13.58 -0.25
CA VAL A 82 17.39 13.89 0.16
C VAL A 82 16.81 14.89 -0.83
N VAL A 83 15.64 14.59 -1.38
CA VAL A 83 14.93 15.43 -2.36
C VAL A 83 13.49 15.64 -1.94
N ASP A 84 12.83 16.68 -2.46
CA ASP A 84 11.41 16.90 -2.20
C ASP A 84 10.55 15.75 -2.75
N ASN A 85 9.54 15.37 -1.96
CA ASN A 85 8.58 14.34 -2.34
C ASN A 85 7.51 14.94 -3.24
N MET A 86 7.81 15.01 -4.54
CA MET A 86 6.91 15.54 -5.56
C MET A 86 6.00 14.47 -6.20
N SER A 87 5.94 13.26 -5.62
CA SER A 87 5.09 12.18 -6.15
C SER A 87 3.61 12.55 -6.09
N THR A 88 2.86 12.22 -7.15
CA THR A 88 1.40 12.44 -7.19
C THR A 88 0.68 11.70 -6.07
N PHE A 89 1.04 10.43 -5.88
CA PHE A 89 0.62 9.60 -4.75
C PHE A 89 1.80 9.35 -3.83
N LYS A 90 1.60 9.52 -2.53
CA LYS A 90 2.63 9.49 -1.51
C LYS A 90 2.34 8.37 -0.52
N THR A 91 3.37 7.56 -0.25
CA THR A 91 3.37 6.49 0.76
C THR A 91 3.60 7.01 2.18
N THR A 92 3.84 8.32 2.34
CA THR A 92 4.13 8.97 3.62
C THR A 92 3.81 10.46 3.56
N HIS A 93 3.53 11.05 4.72
CA HIS A 93 3.42 12.50 4.92
C HIS A 93 4.78 13.23 4.96
N HIS A 94 5.89 12.49 4.95
CA HIS A 94 7.21 13.08 4.96
C HIS A 94 7.45 13.92 3.69
N ARG A 95 7.84 15.19 3.89
CA ARG A 95 7.99 16.18 2.82
C ARG A 95 9.10 15.85 1.82
N HIS A 96 10.07 15.05 2.24
CA HIS A 96 11.18 14.59 1.42
C HIS A 96 11.14 13.09 1.16
N LYS A 97 11.93 12.64 0.19
CA LYS A 97 12.27 11.23 -0.03
C LYS A 97 13.78 11.04 -0.19
N ILE A 98 14.23 9.82 0.01
CA ILE A 98 15.63 9.42 -0.13
C ILE A 98 15.87 8.94 -1.57
N ASN A 99 16.93 9.44 -2.21
CA ASN A 99 17.46 8.93 -3.45
C ASN A 99 18.83 8.28 -3.19
N LEU A 100 18.90 6.98 -3.42
CA LEU A 100 20.13 6.21 -3.33
C LEU A 100 20.93 6.35 -4.62
N PHE A 101 22.25 6.43 -4.48
CA PHE A 101 23.17 6.61 -5.59
C PHE A 101 24.41 5.71 -5.44
N ARG A 102 25.36 5.84 -6.37
CA ARG A 102 26.53 4.96 -6.46
C ARG A 102 27.37 4.85 -5.19
N LYS A 103 27.39 5.85 -4.31
CA LYS A 103 28.15 5.81 -3.04
C LYS A 103 27.29 5.50 -1.80
N SER A 104 25.99 5.27 -1.99
CA SER A 104 25.10 4.87 -0.90
C SER A 104 25.47 3.50 -0.38
N VAL A 105 25.37 3.34 0.94
CA VAL A 105 25.66 2.09 1.64
C VAL A 105 24.37 1.62 2.29
N ILE A 106 24.01 0.36 2.05
CA ILE A 106 22.95 -0.34 2.77
C ILE A 106 23.59 -1.54 3.47
N ARG A 107 23.30 -1.72 4.76
CA ARG A 107 23.78 -2.87 5.53
C ARG A 107 22.65 -3.40 6.41
N GLU A 108 22.33 -4.67 6.26
CA GLU A 108 21.40 -5.36 7.17
C GLU A 108 21.97 -5.36 8.60
N PHE A 109 21.11 -5.17 9.59
CA PHE A 109 21.45 -5.33 10.99
C PHE A 109 20.30 -5.98 11.75
N GLN A 110 20.54 -6.37 12.99
CA GLN A 110 19.52 -6.94 13.87
C GLN A 110 19.42 -6.10 15.13
N ASP A 111 18.18 -5.85 15.55
CA ASP A 111 17.84 -5.16 16.80
C ASP A 111 16.41 -5.58 17.18
N GLU A 112 16.30 -6.43 18.20
CA GLU A 112 15.01 -6.98 18.67
C GLU A 112 14.11 -5.92 19.30
N ASN A 113 14.68 -4.80 19.75
CA ASN A 113 13.91 -3.71 20.36
C ASN A 113 13.42 -2.70 19.33
N PHE A 114 13.86 -2.81 18.06
CA PHE A 114 13.42 -1.92 17.01
C PHE A 114 11.94 -2.21 16.66
N PRO A 115 11.05 -1.21 16.59
CA PRO A 115 9.63 -1.43 16.31
C PRO A 115 9.43 -2.29 15.06
N SER A 116 8.42 -3.16 15.07
CA SER A 116 8.11 -4.10 13.99
C SER A 116 6.87 -3.69 13.18
N PHE A 117 6.53 -2.40 13.18
CA PHE A 117 5.34 -1.88 12.52
C PHE A 117 5.41 -2.09 11.01
N MET A 118 4.61 -3.02 10.49
CA MET A 118 4.50 -3.27 9.05
C MET A 118 3.34 -2.52 8.39
N TYR A 119 2.40 -2.00 9.20
CA TYR A 119 1.21 -1.31 8.75
C TYR A 119 1.06 0.01 9.51
N ASN A 120 0.48 1.01 8.85
CA ASN A 120 0.04 2.26 9.43
C ASN A 120 -1.44 2.48 9.13
N PHE A 121 -2.30 1.70 9.81
CA PHE A 121 -3.74 1.69 9.53
C PHE A 121 -4.38 3.06 9.77
N THR A 122 -5.15 3.51 8.79
CA THR A 122 -5.94 4.73 8.91
C THR A 122 -7.25 4.44 9.63
N GLU A 123 -7.49 5.19 10.69
CA GLU A 123 -8.75 5.12 11.44
C GLU A 123 -9.92 5.56 10.55
N PHE A 124 -11.05 4.85 10.62
CA PHE A 124 -12.17 5.10 9.72
C PHE A 124 -12.71 6.52 9.88
N GLU A 125 -12.73 7.06 11.09
CA GLU A 125 -13.15 8.43 11.37
C GLU A 125 -12.43 9.42 10.45
N GLN A 126 -11.13 9.22 10.17
CA GLN A 126 -10.35 10.07 9.29
C GLN A 126 -10.78 9.97 7.82
N LEU A 127 -11.40 8.85 7.42
CA LEU A 127 -11.93 8.62 6.08
C LEU A 127 -13.36 9.16 5.89
N ALA A 128 -13.97 9.72 6.93
CA ALA A 128 -15.31 10.23 6.81
C ALA A 128 -15.35 11.48 5.90
N PRO A 129 -16.34 11.63 4.98
CA PRO A 129 -16.35 12.71 3.98
C PRO A 129 -16.16 14.12 4.55
N GLN A 130 -16.69 14.38 5.75
CA GLN A 130 -16.57 15.65 6.46
C GLN A 130 -15.13 16.03 6.83
N ASN A 131 -14.24 15.04 6.95
CA ASN A 131 -12.83 15.25 7.27
C ASN A 131 -11.98 15.51 6.02
N GLN A 132 -12.58 15.46 4.82
CA GLN A 132 -11.93 15.77 3.55
C GLN A 132 -10.56 15.08 3.40
N PRO A 133 -10.52 13.74 3.46
CA PRO A 133 -9.25 13.01 3.43
C PRO A 133 -8.45 13.32 2.15
N ASP A 134 -7.16 13.55 2.32
CA ASP A 134 -6.29 13.93 1.21
C ASP A 134 -5.93 12.70 0.36
N ALA A 135 -6.61 12.57 -0.78
CA ALA A 135 -6.45 11.46 -1.73
C ALA A 135 -5.07 11.35 -2.40
N ARG A 136 -4.13 12.28 -2.10
CA ARG A 136 -2.72 12.16 -2.51
C ARG A 136 -1.94 11.19 -1.63
N TYR A 137 -2.39 10.91 -0.41
CA TYR A 137 -1.72 9.98 0.49
C TYR A 137 -2.34 8.59 0.38
N LEU A 138 -1.48 7.60 0.26
CA LEU A 138 -1.86 6.19 0.29
C LEU A 138 -2.01 5.76 1.74
N ILE A 139 -3.00 4.92 2.00
CA ILE A 139 -3.42 4.52 3.34
C ILE A 139 -3.40 3.01 3.50
N ASP A 140 -3.29 2.55 4.74
CA ASP A 140 -3.49 1.14 5.06
C ASP A 140 -4.87 0.96 5.68
N VAL A 141 -5.61 -0.06 5.24
CA VAL A 141 -6.93 -0.41 5.80
C VAL A 141 -6.96 -1.88 6.16
N ILE A 142 -7.70 -2.23 7.21
CA ILE A 142 -7.96 -3.61 7.62
C ILE A 142 -9.43 -3.79 7.97
N GLY A 143 -10.01 -4.91 7.56
CA GLY A 143 -11.39 -5.23 7.90
C GLY A 143 -11.81 -6.66 7.55
N ARG A 144 -12.91 -7.11 8.15
CA ARG A 144 -13.58 -8.36 7.77
C ARG A 144 -14.35 -8.14 6.48
N VAL A 145 -14.21 -8.97 5.45
CA VAL A 145 -15.05 -8.87 4.25
C VAL A 145 -16.50 -9.22 4.63
N VAL A 146 -17.45 -8.35 4.29
CA VAL A 146 -18.90 -8.55 4.58
C VAL A 146 -19.71 -8.83 3.32
N SER A 147 -19.25 -8.35 2.18
CA SER A 147 -19.85 -8.59 0.89
C SER A 147 -18.83 -8.41 -0.22
N TYR A 148 -18.95 -9.17 -1.30
CA TYR A 148 -18.09 -9.04 -2.47
C TYR A 148 -18.87 -9.31 -3.74
N GLN A 149 -18.34 -8.81 -4.86
CA GLN A 149 -18.80 -9.07 -6.21
C GLN A 149 -17.73 -9.87 -6.94
N MET A 150 -18.12 -10.99 -7.56
CA MET A 150 -17.19 -11.78 -8.36
C MET A 150 -16.62 -10.94 -9.51
N PRO A 151 -15.33 -11.10 -9.82
CA PRO A 151 -14.70 -10.29 -10.85
C PRO A 151 -15.32 -10.57 -12.22
N PHE A 152 -15.54 -9.50 -12.99
CA PHE A 152 -15.94 -9.63 -14.38
C PHE A 152 -14.69 -10.00 -15.21
N GLU A 153 -14.72 -11.17 -15.86
CA GLU A 153 -13.63 -11.69 -16.71
C GLU A 153 -12.22 -11.68 -16.05
N GLY A 154 -12.15 -11.70 -14.72
CA GLY A 154 -10.87 -11.71 -13.98
C GLY A 154 -10.15 -10.36 -13.88
N TRP A 155 -10.79 -9.24 -14.26
CA TRP A 155 -10.12 -7.93 -14.29
C TRP A 155 -10.27 -7.09 -13.03
N ASN A 156 -11.43 -7.15 -12.36
CA ASN A 156 -11.73 -6.28 -11.21
C ASN A 156 -12.81 -6.88 -10.32
N SER A 157 -12.64 -6.79 -8.99
CA SER A 157 -13.63 -7.21 -8.00
C SER A 157 -13.82 -6.09 -6.97
N GLY A 158 -15.07 -5.71 -6.76
CA GLY A 158 -15.49 -4.81 -5.69
C GLY A 158 -15.92 -5.62 -4.46
N PHE A 159 -15.51 -5.19 -3.28
CA PHE A 159 -15.97 -5.77 -2.01
C PHE A 159 -16.12 -4.69 -0.95
N LYS A 160 -16.79 -5.03 0.15
CA LYS A 160 -16.94 -4.17 1.32
C LYS A 160 -16.32 -4.85 2.51
N ILE A 161 -15.61 -4.06 3.31
CA ILE A 161 -15.11 -4.50 4.60
C ILE A 161 -15.97 -3.95 5.72
N GLN A 162 -16.16 -4.75 6.76
CA GLN A 162 -16.69 -4.36 8.05
C GLN A 162 -15.79 -3.31 8.65
N ASN A 163 -16.42 -2.39 9.39
CA ASN A 163 -15.96 -1.05 9.75
C ASN A 163 -16.61 0.02 8.84
N ARG A 164 -17.90 0.28 9.09
CA ARG A 164 -18.80 1.19 8.33
C ARG A 164 -18.97 0.87 6.84
N GLN A 165 -18.76 -0.39 6.45
CA GLN A 165 -18.96 -0.85 5.06
C GLN A 165 -18.08 -0.10 4.05
N LEU A 166 -16.82 0.18 4.40
CA LEU A 166 -15.87 0.80 3.48
C LEU A 166 -15.82 -0.01 2.18
N SER A 167 -16.12 0.67 1.07
CA SER A 167 -16.11 0.04 -0.25
C SER A 167 -14.70 0.01 -0.80
N CYS A 168 -14.22 -1.19 -1.09
CA CYS A 168 -12.89 -1.50 -1.57
C CYS A 168 -12.98 -2.06 -2.99
N THR A 169 -12.03 -1.73 -3.86
CA THR A 169 -11.94 -2.33 -5.19
C THR A 169 -10.51 -2.78 -5.45
N LEU A 170 -10.34 -4.07 -5.74
CA LEU A 170 -9.08 -4.61 -6.23
C LEU A 170 -9.19 -4.83 -7.74
N TRP A 171 -8.15 -4.41 -8.44
CA TRP A 171 -8.01 -4.54 -9.88
C TRP A 171 -6.87 -5.50 -10.21
N ALA A 172 -6.96 -6.17 -11.35
CA ALA A 172 -5.95 -7.06 -11.91
C ALA A 172 -5.48 -8.14 -10.91
N GLU A 173 -4.17 -8.44 -10.88
CA GLU A 173 -3.59 -9.55 -10.12
C GLU A 173 -3.83 -9.49 -8.61
N TYR A 174 -4.13 -8.30 -8.06
CA TYR A 174 -4.36 -8.11 -6.62
C TYR A 174 -5.58 -8.85 -6.10
N ILE A 175 -6.54 -9.15 -6.97
CA ILE A 175 -7.75 -9.89 -6.62
C ILE A 175 -7.41 -11.36 -6.34
N ASN A 176 -6.36 -11.89 -6.98
CA ASN A 176 -5.96 -13.29 -6.86
C ASN A 176 -5.47 -13.63 -5.45
N ASP A 177 -5.00 -12.63 -4.68
CA ASP A 177 -4.62 -12.81 -3.28
C ASP A 177 -5.86 -13.00 -2.37
N LEU A 178 -7.02 -12.50 -2.78
CA LEU A 178 -8.25 -12.50 -2.00
C LEU A 178 -9.24 -13.61 -2.42
N LEU A 179 -9.38 -13.88 -3.71
CA LEU A 179 -10.38 -14.84 -4.23
C LEU A 179 -10.34 -16.22 -3.58
N PRO A 180 -9.18 -16.86 -3.37
CA PRO A 180 -9.15 -18.20 -2.78
C PRO A 180 -9.80 -18.25 -1.39
N TYR A 181 -9.74 -17.15 -0.64
CA TYR A 181 -10.36 -17.06 0.68
C TYR A 181 -11.86 -16.83 0.61
N LEU A 182 -12.34 -16.12 -0.42
CA LEU A 182 -13.77 -15.86 -0.63
C LEU A 182 -14.50 -17.09 -1.20
N GLU A 183 -13.85 -17.85 -2.08
CA GLU A 183 -14.43 -19.05 -2.69
C GLU A 183 -14.50 -20.23 -1.71
N ASN A 184 -13.53 -20.31 -0.78
CA ASN A 184 -13.46 -21.38 0.21
C ASN A 184 -13.96 -20.94 1.61
N SER A 185 -14.54 -19.74 1.74
CA SER A 185 -15.08 -19.31 3.03
C SER A 185 -16.33 -20.12 3.36
N ASN A 186 -16.29 -20.83 4.49
CA ASN A 186 -17.49 -21.28 5.18
C ASN A 186 -17.88 -20.21 6.20
N ASP A 187 -19.16 -20.11 6.54
CA ASP A 187 -19.70 -19.05 7.44
C ASP A 187 -19.02 -18.97 8.82
N ASP A 188 -18.27 -20.00 9.22
CA ASP A 188 -17.63 -20.12 10.53
C ASP A 188 -16.30 -19.34 10.68
N GLU A 189 -15.59 -19.02 9.58
CA GLU A 189 -14.32 -18.29 9.65
C GLU A 189 -14.35 -16.95 8.89
N PRO A 190 -14.22 -15.80 9.58
CA PRO A 190 -14.24 -14.51 8.92
C PRO A 190 -13.01 -14.33 8.02
N VAL A 191 -13.24 -13.88 6.78
CA VAL A 191 -12.18 -13.42 5.88
C VAL A 191 -11.77 -12.00 6.29
N ILE A 192 -10.57 -11.86 6.86
CA ILE A 192 -9.97 -10.58 7.25
C ILE A 192 -8.95 -10.20 6.20
N VAL A 193 -9.06 -8.99 5.65
CA VAL A 193 -8.14 -8.46 4.65
C VAL A 193 -7.50 -7.18 5.14
N ALA A 194 -6.19 -7.07 4.97
CA ALA A 194 -5.45 -5.82 5.10
C ALA A 194 -4.90 -5.40 3.73
N ILE A 195 -5.17 -4.14 3.35
CA ILE A 195 -4.74 -3.53 2.09
C ILE A 195 -3.78 -2.41 2.44
N GLN A 196 -2.49 -2.62 2.14
CA GLN A 196 -1.44 -1.64 2.35
C GLN A 196 -1.32 -0.69 1.16
N PHE A 197 -1.10 0.59 1.41
CA PHE A 197 -0.97 1.65 0.39
C PHE A 197 -2.14 1.70 -0.62
N ALA A 198 -3.36 1.54 -0.11
CA ALA A 198 -4.58 1.77 -0.87
C ALA A 198 -4.74 3.26 -1.19
N ARG A 199 -5.33 3.56 -2.34
CA ARG A 199 -5.67 4.90 -2.77
C ARG A 199 -7.09 5.24 -2.34
N ILE A 200 -7.25 6.44 -1.79
CA ILE A 200 -8.56 7.02 -1.52
C ILE A 200 -9.19 7.51 -2.83
N HIS A 201 -10.42 7.09 -3.05
CA HIS A 201 -11.29 7.54 -4.11
C HIS A 201 -12.53 8.20 -3.48
N GLN A 202 -12.58 9.53 -3.53
CA GLN A 202 -13.72 10.31 -3.10
C GLN A 202 -14.26 11.12 -4.28
N PHE A 203 -15.56 11.01 -4.54
CA PHE A 203 -16.24 11.83 -5.54
C PHE A 203 -17.35 12.62 -4.86
N ARG A 204 -17.24 13.95 -4.82
CA ARG A 204 -18.26 14.95 -4.42
C ARG A 204 -19.35 14.41 -3.47
N ASP A 205 -19.11 14.56 -2.17
CA ASP A 205 -20.02 14.22 -1.06
C ASP A 205 -20.48 12.75 -0.97
N GLN A 206 -19.93 11.86 -1.81
CA GLN A 206 -20.15 10.42 -1.68
C GLN A 206 -19.24 9.82 -0.61
N ASP A 207 -19.64 8.64 -0.14
CA ASP A 207 -18.84 7.80 0.73
C ASP A 207 -17.45 7.57 0.13
N VAL A 208 -16.45 7.59 1.01
CA VAL A 208 -15.08 7.29 0.63
C VAL A 208 -14.97 5.84 0.20
N LYS A 209 -14.37 5.63 -0.97
CA LYS A 209 -13.98 4.31 -1.47
C LYS A 209 -12.47 4.21 -1.47
N VAL A 210 -11.97 2.98 -1.45
CA VAL A 210 -10.53 2.70 -1.58
C VAL A 210 -10.27 1.73 -2.72
N ALA A 211 -9.14 1.89 -3.41
CA ALA A 211 -8.71 0.97 -4.45
C ALA A 211 -7.20 0.71 -4.37
N ASN A 212 -6.72 -0.38 -4.96
CA ASN A 212 -5.28 -0.62 -5.04
C ASN A 212 -4.58 0.43 -5.94
N THR A 213 -3.31 0.67 -5.63
CA THR A 213 -2.36 1.40 -6.47
C THR A 213 -1.37 0.40 -7.05
N PHE A 214 -1.24 0.38 -8.38
CA PHE A 214 -0.33 -0.53 -9.07
C PHE A 214 1.10 -0.47 -8.53
N HIS A 215 1.73 -1.64 -8.47
CA HIS A 215 3.05 -1.95 -7.92
C HIS A 215 3.20 -1.79 -6.41
N VAL A 216 2.70 -0.69 -5.82
CA VAL A 216 2.94 -0.37 -4.39
C VAL A 216 1.97 -1.06 -3.43
N THR A 217 0.72 -1.28 -3.81
CA THR A 217 -0.23 -1.94 -2.90
C THR A 217 0.23 -3.35 -2.55
N LYS A 218 -0.07 -3.78 -1.33
CA LYS A 218 0.09 -5.17 -0.88
C LYS A 218 -1.22 -5.61 -0.23
N VAL A 219 -1.76 -6.73 -0.69
CA VAL A 219 -2.96 -7.35 -0.12
C VAL A 219 -2.49 -8.52 0.73
N THR A 220 -3.01 -8.61 1.95
CA THR A 220 -2.73 -9.72 2.87
C THR A 220 -4.05 -10.18 3.48
N VAL A 221 -4.23 -11.48 3.59
CA VAL A 221 -5.51 -12.08 4.00
C VAL A 221 -5.23 -13.16 5.04
N ASN A 222 -5.95 -13.11 6.16
CA ASN A 222 -5.88 -14.09 7.25
C ASN A 222 -4.45 -14.51 7.69
N GLU A 223 -3.51 -13.56 7.69
CA GLU A 223 -2.12 -13.83 8.09
C GLU A 223 -2.00 -14.22 9.57
N ASP A 224 -1.07 -15.14 9.89
CA ASP A 224 -0.80 -15.57 11.27
C ASP A 224 0.17 -14.62 11.99
N ASN A 225 -0.24 -13.37 12.18
CA ASN A 225 0.56 -12.36 12.88
C ASN A 225 -0.26 -11.61 13.95
N ASP A 226 0.45 -10.85 14.80
CA ASP A 226 -0.17 -10.15 15.93
C ASP A 226 -1.23 -9.11 15.51
N VAL A 227 -1.08 -8.52 14.32
CA VAL A 227 -2.05 -7.55 13.78
C VAL A 227 -3.38 -8.23 13.50
N PHE A 228 -3.37 -9.34 12.77
CA PHE A 228 -4.58 -10.08 12.42
C PHE A 228 -5.19 -10.77 13.66
N LYS A 229 -4.37 -11.29 14.57
CA LYS A 229 -4.83 -11.84 15.87
C LYS A 229 -5.53 -10.78 16.72
N ALA A 230 -4.93 -9.59 16.84
CA ALA A 230 -5.51 -8.47 17.58
C ALA A 230 -6.83 -8.00 16.92
N PHE A 231 -6.88 -7.93 15.59
CA PHE A 231 -8.11 -7.59 14.87
C PHE A 231 -9.21 -8.63 15.07
N LYS A 232 -8.91 -9.93 14.90
CA LYS A 232 -9.85 -11.04 15.12
C LYS A 232 -10.41 -11.05 16.54
N LYS A 233 -9.58 -10.76 17.55
CA LYS A 233 -10.03 -10.62 18.95
C LYS A 233 -10.98 -9.43 19.16
N LYS A 234 -10.77 -8.30 18.45
CA LYS A 234 -11.68 -7.15 18.51
C LYS A 234 -13.02 -7.44 17.81
N LEU A 235 -12.99 -8.21 16.72
CA LEU A 235 -14.20 -8.63 16.00
C LEU A 235 -15.11 -9.52 16.86
N SER A 236 -14.55 -10.54 17.53
CA SER A 236 -15.32 -11.49 18.34
C SER A 236 -16.03 -10.87 19.55
N ILE A 237 -15.62 -9.66 19.96
CA ILE A 237 -16.26 -8.90 21.05
C ILE A 237 -17.48 -8.10 20.52
N ASN A 238 -17.48 -7.74 19.23
CA ASN A 238 -18.36 -6.70 18.69
C ASN A 238 -19.32 -7.16 17.57
N ASP A 239 -19.31 -8.43 17.15
CA ASP A 239 -20.05 -8.80 15.94
C ASP A 239 -20.65 -10.22 15.88
N THR A 240 -21.90 -10.25 15.41
CA THR A 240 -22.75 -11.43 15.11
C THR A 240 -23.33 -11.36 13.69
N GLY A 241 -22.76 -10.57 12.78
CA GLY A 241 -23.32 -10.34 11.44
C GLY A 241 -22.98 -11.43 10.41
N ASP A 242 -23.98 -11.84 9.61
CA ASP A 242 -23.86 -12.79 8.50
C ASP A 242 -22.90 -12.30 7.39
N PHE A 243 -22.11 -13.22 6.82
CA PHE A 243 -21.38 -13.01 5.56
C PHE A 243 -22.35 -13.15 4.38
N LYS A 244 -22.39 -12.18 3.45
CA LYS A 244 -23.32 -12.24 2.32
C LYS A 244 -22.62 -11.97 1.00
N MET A 245 -22.57 -12.98 0.14
CA MET A 245 -22.32 -12.77 -1.28
C MET A 245 -23.51 -11.99 -1.87
N VAL A 246 -23.25 -10.83 -2.46
CA VAL A 246 -24.29 -10.03 -3.12
C VAL A 246 -24.27 -10.39 -4.60
N THR A 247 -25.18 -11.27 -5.02
CA THR A 247 -25.49 -11.45 -6.44
C THR A 247 -26.14 -10.16 -6.95
N SER A 248 -25.45 -9.47 -7.84
CA SER A 248 -25.76 -8.12 -8.35
C SER A 248 -27.25 -7.87 -8.65
N SER A 249 -27.77 -6.78 -8.09
CA SER A 249 -28.51 -5.80 -8.89
C SER A 249 -28.22 -4.41 -8.29
N ASN A 250 -27.78 -3.47 -9.13
CA ASN A 250 -27.58 -2.03 -8.88
C ASN A 250 -26.15 -1.49 -8.64
N TYR A 251 -25.08 -2.20 -9.01
CA TYR A 251 -23.81 -1.53 -9.31
C TYR A 251 -23.56 -1.56 -10.82
N ASP A 252 -23.82 -0.44 -11.48
CA ASP A 252 -23.61 -0.30 -12.92
C ASP A 252 -22.23 0.29 -13.20
N ILE A 253 -21.31 -0.57 -13.67
CA ILE A 253 -19.96 -0.20 -14.07
C ILE A 253 -19.96 0.79 -15.25
N TYR A 254 -21.04 0.82 -16.06
CA TYR A 254 -21.20 1.82 -17.12
C TYR A 254 -21.29 3.23 -16.57
N ASP A 255 -21.76 3.42 -15.34
CA ASP A 255 -21.89 4.74 -14.72
C ASP A 255 -20.52 5.29 -14.29
N ASP A 256 -19.60 4.45 -13.84
CA ASP A 256 -18.22 4.85 -13.53
C ASP A 256 -17.37 5.08 -14.79
N LEU A 257 -17.60 4.30 -15.85
CA LEU A 257 -16.99 4.46 -17.17
C LEU A 257 -17.50 5.72 -17.89
N ALA A 258 -18.81 5.97 -17.88
CA ALA A 258 -19.44 7.12 -18.51
C ALA A 258 -19.07 8.45 -17.82
N ASN A 259 -18.83 8.41 -16.50
CA ASN A 259 -18.42 9.59 -15.72
C ASN A 259 -16.89 9.82 -15.70
N GLY A 260 -16.11 9.05 -16.46
CA GLY A 260 -14.65 9.25 -16.61
C GLY A 260 -13.85 9.03 -15.32
N LYS A 261 -14.40 8.30 -14.34
CA LYS A 261 -13.76 8.00 -13.05
C LYS A 261 -12.63 6.96 -13.18
N ALA A 262 -12.59 6.22 -14.28
CA ALA A 262 -11.46 5.41 -14.71
C ALA A 262 -11.10 5.76 -16.16
N LYS A 263 -9.93 6.34 -16.40
CA LYS A 263 -9.35 6.42 -17.75
C LYS A 263 -8.56 5.14 -18.01
N PHE A 264 -9.14 4.20 -18.74
CA PHE A 264 -8.37 3.18 -19.42
C PHE A 264 -8.19 3.56 -20.88
N ARG A 265 -6.94 3.62 -21.33
CA ARG A 265 -6.59 3.41 -22.73
C ARG A 265 -6.30 1.92 -22.84
N THR A 266 -7.15 1.19 -23.55
CA THR A 266 -6.92 -0.22 -23.88
C THR A 266 -5.69 -0.34 -24.78
N LEU A 267 -5.00 -1.49 -24.77
CA LEU A 267 -3.93 -1.79 -25.71
C LEU A 267 -4.38 -1.68 -27.18
N ALA A 268 -5.68 -1.84 -27.44
CA ALA A 268 -6.29 -1.61 -28.75
C ALA A 268 -6.16 -0.15 -29.25
N TYR A 269 -5.97 0.83 -28.36
CA TYR A 269 -5.78 2.25 -28.74
C TYR A 269 -4.31 2.62 -29.03
N LEU A 270 -3.35 1.72 -28.78
CA LEU A 270 -1.93 1.92 -29.08
C LEU A 270 -1.51 1.38 -30.45
N ASN A 271 -2.40 0.66 -31.14
CA ASN A 271 -2.13 0.10 -32.47
C ASN A 271 -2.71 0.92 -33.63
N ASP A 272 -3.38 2.05 -33.35
CA ASP A 272 -4.03 2.85 -34.39
C ASP A 272 -3.40 4.23 -34.62
N HIS A 273 -2.31 4.63 -33.95
CA HIS A 273 -1.57 5.88 -34.25
C HIS A 273 -0.06 5.70 -34.06
#